data_AF-A0A8G2E750-F1
#
_entry.id   AF-A0A8G2E750-F1
#
_cell.length_a   1.000
_cell.length_b   1.000
_cell.length_c   1.000
_cell.angle_alpha   90.00
_cell.angle_beta   90.00
_cell.angle_gamma   90.00
#
_symmetry.space_group_name_H-M   'P 1'
#
loop_
_entity.id
_entity.type
_entity.pdbx_description
1 polymer ?
#
loop_
_entity_poly.entity_id
_entity_poly.type
_entity_poly.pdbx_seq_one_letter_code
_entity_poly.pdbx_strand_id
1 'polypeptide(L)'
;MPVNNFKPFAIASGSNVTSQTEWEGLIALSTGFTAGLARSAQINKALRQGTVMASVLAQFMAETTGEDVLDDGDTAKLVSLLIGSVNTVARSALPVGTPIPWPSDILPADGNFAFMQGQAFSLTAYPLLAIAYPSGVIPDMRSWTIKGKPATGRAVLSQEQDGVKSHSHTASATSTDLGTKTTSSNGDHAHTWGSAMQKQGGSDQEVGSNSGNNFGTTSTAGAHTHTLALGAHSHIITVDAAGNAENTVKNIAFNYIVRLA
;
A
#
# COMPACT_ATOMS: atom_id res chain seq x y z
N MET A 1 16.12 42.08 -0.55
CA MET A 1 17.12 41.29 -1.28
C MET A 1 18.40 41.38 -0.48
N PRO A 2 18.99 40.25 -0.07
CA PRO A 2 20.23 40.25 0.70
C PRO A 2 21.37 40.85 -0.13
N VAL A 3 22.32 41.49 0.55
CA VAL A 3 23.41 42.24 -0.07
C VAL A 3 24.60 41.32 -0.34
N ASN A 4 25.14 41.36 -1.56
CA ASN A 4 26.41 40.71 -1.92
C ASN A 4 27.48 41.77 -2.18
N ASN A 5 28.50 41.86 -1.32
CA ASN A 5 29.59 42.84 -1.46
C ASN A 5 30.70 42.38 -2.43
N PHE A 6 30.81 41.08 -2.70
CA PHE A 6 31.80 40.54 -3.63
C PHE A 6 31.38 40.84 -5.07
N LYS A 7 32.07 41.80 -5.71
CA LYS A 7 31.74 42.26 -7.07
C LYS A 7 32.69 41.67 -8.11
N PRO A 8 32.16 41.29 -9.29
CA PRO A 8 33.00 40.80 -10.38
C PRO A 8 33.77 41.97 -11.01
N PHE A 9 35.06 41.78 -11.26
CA PHE A 9 35.92 42.82 -11.83
C PHE A 9 35.92 42.77 -13.37
N ALA A 10 35.91 43.95 -13.99
CA ALA A 10 36.08 44.15 -15.43
C ALA A 10 35.11 43.33 -16.31
N ILE A 11 33.83 43.16 -15.97
CA ILE A 11 32.87 42.35 -16.76
C ILE A 11 32.18 43.10 -17.91
N ALA A 12 32.33 44.42 -17.99
CA ALA A 12 31.67 45.22 -19.01
C ALA A 12 32.21 44.95 -20.42
N SER A 13 31.37 45.17 -21.44
CA SER A 13 31.82 45.15 -22.83
C SER A 13 32.96 46.17 -23.04
N GLY A 14 33.96 45.80 -23.85
CA GLY A 14 35.14 46.64 -24.11
C GLY A 14 36.16 46.71 -22.96
N SER A 15 35.96 45.96 -21.86
CA SER A 15 36.95 45.89 -20.79
C SER A 15 38.30 45.39 -21.30
N ASN A 16 39.39 46.00 -20.84
CA ASN A 16 40.77 45.62 -21.18
C ASN A 16 41.14 44.26 -20.58
N VAL A 17 40.73 43.18 -21.23
CA VAL A 17 40.90 41.80 -20.80
C VAL A 17 41.29 40.95 -22.00
N THR A 18 42.37 40.18 -21.88
CA THR A 18 42.86 39.27 -22.92
C THR A 18 41.80 38.25 -23.32
N SER A 19 41.75 37.88 -24.61
CA SER A 19 40.78 36.89 -25.09
C SER A 19 41.01 35.52 -24.44
N GLN A 20 39.99 34.64 -24.47
CA GLN A 20 40.13 33.31 -23.87
C GLN A 20 41.25 32.50 -24.55
N THR A 21 41.27 32.51 -25.89
CA THR A 21 42.27 31.79 -26.68
C THR A 21 43.70 32.27 -26.40
N GLU A 22 43.92 33.58 -26.34
CA GLU A 22 45.24 34.13 -25.99
C GLU A 22 45.63 33.82 -24.54
N TRP A 23 44.67 33.84 -23.61
CA TRP A 23 44.91 33.52 -22.21
C TRP A 23 45.37 32.07 -22.00
N GLU A 24 44.70 31.12 -22.65
CA GLU A 24 45.04 29.69 -22.60
C GLU A 24 46.40 29.40 -23.24
N GLY A 25 46.84 30.21 -24.21
CA GLY A 25 48.15 30.10 -24.85
C GLY A 25 49.31 30.74 -24.06
N LEU A 26 49.05 31.45 -22.96
CA LEU A 26 50.11 32.10 -22.17
C LEU A 26 50.84 31.11 -21.27
N ILE A 27 52.16 31.04 -21.40
CA ILE A 27 53.04 30.30 -20.46
C ILE A 27 52.82 30.77 -19.01
N ALA A 28 52.55 32.07 -18.83
CA ALA A 28 52.27 32.66 -17.52
C ALA A 28 51.04 32.06 -16.81
N LEU A 29 50.15 31.36 -17.52
CA LEU A 29 49.03 30.65 -16.89
C LEU A 29 49.50 29.53 -15.96
N SER A 30 50.61 28.84 -16.31
CA SER A 30 51.17 27.76 -15.49
C SER A 30 52.29 28.23 -14.57
N THR A 31 53.13 29.17 -15.02
CA THR A 31 54.32 29.61 -14.26
C THR A 31 54.12 30.89 -13.46
N GLY A 32 52.99 31.59 -13.66
CA GLY A 32 52.87 32.99 -13.27
C GLY A 32 53.78 33.91 -14.10
N PHE A 33 53.70 35.22 -13.82
CA PHE A 33 54.60 36.21 -14.42
C PHE A 33 55.96 36.19 -13.70
N THR A 34 56.95 35.57 -14.31
CA THR A 34 58.29 35.38 -13.73
C THR A 34 59.32 36.41 -14.22
N ALA A 35 59.22 36.85 -15.47
CA ALA A 35 60.07 37.88 -16.07
C ALA A 35 59.32 38.63 -17.19
N GLY A 36 59.73 39.88 -17.47
CA GLY A 36 59.11 40.73 -18.49
C GLY A 36 57.90 41.54 -18.00
N LEU A 37 57.21 42.22 -18.93
CA LEU A 37 56.05 43.05 -18.61
C LEU A 37 54.78 42.20 -18.48
N ALA A 38 54.15 42.22 -17.30
CA ALA A 38 52.79 41.72 -17.13
C ALA A 38 51.79 42.70 -17.76
N ARG A 39 51.16 42.32 -18.88
CA ARG A 39 50.21 43.22 -19.55
C ARG A 39 48.96 43.38 -18.69
N SER A 40 48.47 44.60 -18.54
CA SER A 40 47.26 44.89 -17.76
C SER A 40 46.05 44.06 -18.21
N ALA A 41 45.92 43.77 -19.51
CA ALA A 41 44.88 42.90 -20.04
C ALA A 41 44.93 41.45 -19.49
N GLN A 42 46.13 40.94 -19.22
CA GLN A 42 46.35 39.59 -18.71
C GLN A 42 46.12 39.54 -17.20
N ILE A 43 46.55 40.58 -16.47
CA ILE A 43 46.26 40.72 -15.03
C ILE A 43 44.75 40.89 -14.81
N ASN A 44 44.10 41.74 -15.60
CA ASN A 44 42.65 41.91 -15.53
C ASN A 44 41.90 40.61 -15.86
N LYS A 45 42.43 39.76 -16.76
CA LYS A 45 41.87 38.44 -17.05
C LYS A 45 41.93 37.52 -15.82
N ALA A 46 43.08 37.43 -15.15
CA ALA A 46 43.25 36.64 -13.93
C ALA A 46 42.31 37.14 -12.81
N LEU A 47 42.28 38.45 -12.56
CA LEU A 47 41.40 39.07 -11.56
C LEU A 47 39.93 38.85 -11.89
N ARG A 48 39.52 39.02 -13.16
CA ARG A 48 38.14 38.76 -13.60
C ARG A 48 37.75 37.31 -13.28
N GLN A 49 38.58 36.31 -13.61
CA GLN A 49 38.24 34.90 -13.36
C GLN A 49 38.00 34.62 -11.87
N GLY A 50 38.85 35.13 -10.98
CA GLY A 50 38.68 34.97 -9.53
C GLY A 50 37.48 35.72 -8.97
N THR A 51 37.36 37.01 -9.28
CA THR A 51 36.30 37.88 -8.75
C THR A 51 34.91 37.51 -9.26
N VAL A 52 34.79 37.01 -10.49
CA VAL A 52 33.51 36.50 -11.01
C VAL A 52 33.06 35.27 -10.21
N MET A 53 33.94 34.30 -9.98
CA MET A 53 33.59 33.11 -9.19
C MET A 53 33.26 33.47 -7.73
N ALA A 54 34.02 34.39 -7.12
CA ALA A 54 33.73 34.89 -5.78
C ALA A 54 32.35 35.57 -5.70
N SER A 55 32.02 36.42 -6.68
CA SER A 55 30.73 37.08 -6.74
C SER A 55 29.56 36.11 -6.91
N VAL A 56 29.72 35.09 -7.77
CA VAL A 56 28.72 34.03 -7.98
C VAL A 56 28.49 33.22 -6.70
N LEU A 57 29.57 32.81 -6.02
CA LEU A 57 29.48 32.08 -4.77
C LEU A 57 28.81 32.91 -3.66
N ALA A 58 29.20 34.18 -3.54
CA ALA A 58 28.57 35.10 -2.60
C ALA A 58 27.09 35.33 -2.92
N GLN A 59 26.72 35.41 -4.20
CA GLN A 59 25.32 35.51 -4.60
C GLN A 59 24.53 34.26 -4.21
N PHE A 60 25.10 33.07 -4.46
CA PHE A 60 24.51 31.81 -4.06
C PHE A 60 24.27 31.74 -2.55
N MET A 61 25.27 32.12 -1.74
CA MET A 61 25.13 32.18 -0.28
C MET A 61 24.03 33.15 0.15
N ALA A 62 24.03 34.36 -0.41
CA ALA A 62 23.04 35.40 -0.10
C ALA A 62 21.61 34.93 -0.40
N GLU A 63 21.36 34.39 -1.59
CA GLU A 63 20.03 33.95 -2.02
C GLU A 63 19.50 32.74 -1.25
N THR A 64 20.37 31.77 -0.96
CA THR A 64 19.96 30.53 -0.28
C THR A 64 19.78 30.69 1.22
N THR A 65 20.53 31.60 1.86
CA THR A 65 20.42 31.86 3.31
C THR A 65 19.48 33.01 3.64
N GLY A 66 19.22 33.91 2.69
CA GLY A 66 18.47 35.14 2.93
C GLY A 66 19.27 36.20 3.69
N GLU A 67 20.57 36.01 3.87
CA GLU A 67 21.46 36.83 4.69
C GLU A 67 22.45 37.62 3.83
N ASP A 68 22.93 38.75 4.37
CA ASP A 68 23.94 39.55 3.69
C ASP A 68 25.31 38.85 3.69
N VAL A 69 26.01 38.96 2.56
CA VAL A 69 27.38 38.49 2.35
C VAL A 69 28.26 39.72 2.18
N LEU A 70 28.86 40.16 3.29
CA LEU A 70 29.65 41.39 3.40
C LEU A 70 31.15 41.11 3.18
N ASP A 71 31.87 42.12 2.69
CA ASP A 71 33.33 42.11 2.54
C ASP A 71 33.95 42.92 3.69
N ASP A 72 33.80 42.41 4.91
CA ASP A 72 34.24 43.04 6.17
C ASP A 72 35.37 42.25 6.88
N GLY A 73 35.83 41.17 6.25
CA GLY A 73 36.88 40.30 6.78
C GLY A 73 36.39 39.21 7.74
N ASP A 74 35.08 39.07 8.00
CA ASP A 74 34.55 38.01 8.86
C ASP A 74 34.49 36.66 8.14
N THR A 75 35.63 35.96 8.14
CA THR A 75 35.73 34.63 7.54
C THR A 75 34.86 33.59 8.23
N ALA A 76 34.55 33.76 9.52
CA ALA A 76 33.72 32.82 10.27
C ALA A 76 32.26 32.90 9.82
N LYS A 77 31.73 34.13 9.65
CA LYS A 77 30.39 34.34 9.07
C LYS A 77 30.33 33.81 7.64
N LEU A 78 31.34 34.05 6.80
CA LEU A 78 31.38 33.51 5.44
C LEU A 78 31.33 31.98 5.39
N VAL A 79 32.10 31.29 6.26
CA VAL A 79 32.03 29.83 6.39
C VAL A 79 30.64 29.38 6.85
N SER A 80 30.05 30.07 7.84
CA SER A 80 28.70 29.79 8.31
C SER A 80 27.65 29.94 7.21
N LEU A 81 27.76 30.97 6.37
CA LEU A 81 26.86 31.21 5.25
C LEU A 81 27.03 30.15 4.16
N LEU A 82 28.27 29.73 3.88
CA LEU A 82 28.54 28.66 2.93
C LEU A 82 27.94 27.33 3.40
N ILE A 83 28.20 26.93 4.65
CA ILE A 83 27.62 25.72 5.23
C ILE A 83 26.09 25.81 5.22
N GLY A 84 25.53 26.96 5.60
CA GLY A 84 24.10 27.23 5.58
C GLY A 84 23.49 27.05 4.18
N SER A 85 24.12 27.64 3.16
CA SER A 85 23.67 27.55 1.77
C SER A 85 23.60 26.11 1.25
N VAL A 86 24.66 25.33 1.48
CA VAL A 86 24.73 23.91 1.09
C VAL A 86 23.67 23.10 1.84
N ASN A 87 23.52 23.33 3.14
CA ASN A 87 22.50 22.65 3.95
C ASN A 87 21.08 23.01 3.52
N THR A 88 20.79 24.27 3.18
CA THR A 88 19.46 24.65 2.66
C THR A 88 19.13 23.89 1.39
N VAL A 89 20.06 23.82 0.44
CA VAL A 89 19.87 23.08 -0.81
C VAL A 89 19.70 21.59 -0.53
N ALA A 90 20.55 21.00 0.32
CA ALA A 90 20.47 19.58 0.68
C ALA A 90 19.15 19.23 1.38
N ARG A 91 18.67 20.09 2.29
CA ARG A 91 17.43 19.86 3.08
C ARG A 91 16.16 19.99 2.23
N SER A 92 16.20 20.69 1.09
CA SER A 92 15.07 20.75 0.15
C SER A 92 14.74 19.40 -0.49
N ALA A 93 15.71 18.48 -0.59
CA ALA A 93 15.49 17.17 -1.20
C ALA A 93 14.72 16.22 -0.27
N LEU A 94 14.86 16.38 1.05
CA LEU A 94 14.18 15.55 2.05
C LEU A 94 13.77 16.42 3.25
N PRO A 95 12.58 17.03 3.20
CA PRO A 95 12.07 17.91 4.25
C PRO A 95 12.01 17.21 5.62
N VAL A 96 12.22 17.98 6.69
CA VAL A 96 12.02 17.51 8.09
C VAL A 96 10.58 17.00 8.24
N GLY A 97 10.40 15.90 8.96
CA GLY A 97 9.08 15.28 9.11
C GLY A 97 8.71 14.29 8.00
N THR A 98 9.55 14.10 6.98
CA THR A 98 9.30 13.06 5.97
C THR A 98 9.58 11.67 6.57
N PRO A 99 8.66 10.68 6.46
CA PRO A 99 8.96 9.30 6.79
C PRO A 99 9.97 8.70 5.81
N ILE A 100 11.03 8.08 6.32
CA ILE A 100 12.11 7.51 5.53
C ILE A 100 12.18 6.01 5.82
N PRO A 101 12.07 5.14 4.80
CA PRO A 101 12.29 3.71 4.97
C PRO A 101 13.77 3.42 5.22
N TRP A 102 14.09 2.81 6.36
CA TRP A 102 15.44 2.56 6.83
C TRP A 102 15.69 1.05 7.01
N PRO A 103 16.73 0.48 6.38
CA PRO A 103 16.95 -0.97 6.33
C PRO A 103 17.66 -1.57 7.56
N SER A 104 17.81 -0.80 8.65
CA SER A 104 18.59 -1.21 9.82
C SER A 104 17.85 -0.89 11.12
N ASP A 105 18.11 -1.66 12.18
CA ASP A 105 17.63 -1.40 13.53
C ASP A 105 18.50 -0.39 14.29
N ILE A 106 19.56 0.12 13.66
CA ILE A 106 20.46 1.13 14.20
C ILE A 106 20.24 2.43 13.43
N LEU A 107 19.90 3.51 14.14
CA LEU A 107 19.74 4.83 13.53
C LEU A 107 21.06 5.34 12.93
N PRO A 108 20.99 6.21 11.90
CA PRO A 108 22.17 6.94 11.44
C PRO A 108 22.91 7.63 12.61
N ALA A 109 24.24 7.61 12.56
CA ALA A 109 25.09 8.05 13.66
C ALA A 109 25.13 9.57 13.90
N ASP A 110 24.50 10.36 13.03
CA ASP A 110 24.48 11.82 13.10
C ASP A 110 23.53 12.36 14.19
N GLY A 111 22.73 11.50 14.83
CA GLY A 111 21.85 11.85 15.95
C GLY A 111 20.63 12.68 15.54
N ASN A 112 20.40 12.89 14.25
CA ASN A 112 19.33 13.74 13.74
C ASN A 112 18.09 12.96 13.32
N PHE A 113 18.02 11.67 13.63
CA PHE A 113 16.90 10.80 13.29
C PHE A 113 16.28 10.15 14.52
N ALA A 114 14.99 9.85 14.42
CA ALA A 114 14.28 9.02 15.38
C ALA A 114 13.42 7.99 14.65
N PHE A 115 13.19 6.83 15.26
CA PHE A 115 12.16 5.90 14.80
C PHE A 115 10.78 6.53 14.94
N MET A 116 9.85 6.20 14.04
CA MET A 116 8.48 6.70 14.08
C MET A 116 7.57 5.75 14.85
N GLN A 117 7.45 5.94 16.17
CA GLN A 117 6.81 4.98 17.09
C GLN A 117 5.72 5.61 17.98
N GLY A 118 5.18 6.78 17.59
CA GLY A 118 4.11 7.43 18.37
C GLY A 118 4.61 8.33 19.50
N GLN A 119 5.92 8.59 19.59
CA GLN A 119 6.50 9.37 20.68
C GLN A 119 6.27 10.89 20.54
N ALA A 120 6.17 11.58 21.67
CA ALA A 120 6.12 13.02 21.72
C ALA A 120 7.51 13.66 21.50
N PHE A 121 7.53 14.91 21.07
CA PHE A 121 8.74 15.72 20.91
C PHE A 121 8.51 17.18 21.32
N SER A 122 9.59 17.92 21.59
CA SER A 122 9.52 19.34 21.93
C SER A 122 9.37 20.21 20.68
N LEU A 123 8.24 20.94 20.60
CA LEU A 123 7.97 21.89 19.51
C LEU A 123 9.01 23.01 19.44
N THR A 124 9.57 23.42 20.59
CA THR A 124 10.57 24.48 20.67
C THR A 124 11.95 23.99 20.27
N ALA A 125 12.32 22.75 20.63
CA ALA A 125 13.61 22.19 20.26
C ALA A 125 13.67 21.79 18.77
N TYR A 126 12.53 21.36 18.21
CA TYR A 126 12.41 20.90 16.82
C TYR A 126 11.35 21.69 16.05
N PRO A 127 11.57 22.99 15.78
CA PRO A 127 10.57 23.86 15.17
C PRO A 127 10.19 23.42 13.74
N LEU A 128 11.13 22.85 12.98
CA LEU A 128 10.84 22.37 11.63
C LEU A 128 10.05 21.06 11.64
N LEU A 129 10.23 20.22 12.64
CA LEU A 129 9.40 19.04 12.85
C LEU A 129 8.01 19.43 13.33
N ALA A 130 7.89 20.49 14.15
CA ALA A 130 6.62 21.06 14.59
C ALA A 130 5.76 21.58 13.42
N ILE A 131 6.37 22.08 12.34
CA ILE A 131 5.65 22.46 11.12
C ILE A 131 5.00 21.22 10.48
N ALA A 132 5.73 20.11 10.41
CA ALA A 132 5.22 18.86 9.84
C ALA A 132 4.20 18.16 10.75
N TYR A 133 4.44 18.17 12.06
CA TYR A 133 3.61 17.53 13.08
C TYR A 133 3.24 18.53 14.19
N PRO A 134 2.24 19.40 13.97
CA PRO A 134 1.87 20.44 14.94
C PRO A 134 1.36 19.90 16.29
N SER A 135 0.98 18.62 16.35
CA SER A 135 0.58 17.94 17.58
C SER A 135 1.74 17.74 18.57
N GLY A 136 2.99 17.86 18.12
CA GLY A 136 4.15 17.49 18.93
C GLY A 136 4.31 15.98 19.09
N VAL A 137 3.67 15.18 18.25
CA VAL A 137 3.72 13.71 18.27
C VAL A 137 4.13 13.19 16.90
N ILE A 138 5.17 12.37 16.86
CA ILE A 138 5.58 11.65 15.65
C ILE A 138 4.60 10.48 15.46
N PRO A 139 4.01 10.26 14.27
CA PRO A 139 3.13 9.12 14.02
C PRO A 139 3.81 7.78 14.33
N ASP A 140 3.05 6.82 14.86
CA ASP A 140 3.50 5.42 14.92
C ASP A 140 3.31 4.79 13.55
N MET A 141 4.42 4.42 12.91
CA MET A 141 4.45 3.87 11.56
C MET A 141 4.75 2.37 11.54
N ARG A 142 4.87 1.73 12.72
CA ARG A 142 5.08 0.28 12.79
C ARG A 142 3.87 -0.43 12.17
N SER A 143 4.15 -1.37 11.27
CA SER A 143 3.14 -2.11 10.50
C SER A 143 2.21 -1.26 9.61
N TRP A 144 2.48 0.04 9.43
CA TRP A 144 1.69 0.89 8.55
C TRP A 144 2.32 1.03 7.17
N THR A 145 1.48 1.01 6.13
CA THR A 145 1.89 1.33 4.75
C THR A 145 1.44 2.75 4.40
N ILE A 146 2.34 3.55 3.81
CA ILE A 146 2.00 4.90 3.35
C ILE A 146 1.13 4.81 2.09
N LYS A 147 -0.04 5.44 2.15
CA LYS A 147 -0.96 5.61 1.03
C LYS A 147 -1.14 7.10 0.77
N GLY A 148 -1.07 7.51 -0.50
CA GLY A 148 -1.35 8.88 -0.90
C GLY A 148 -2.73 9.31 -0.42
N LYS A 149 -2.82 10.51 0.19
CA LYS A 149 -4.10 11.05 0.62
C LYS A 149 -5.04 11.18 -0.59
N PRO A 150 -6.26 10.62 -0.57
CA PRO A 150 -7.22 10.80 -1.65
C PRO A 150 -7.69 12.27 -1.70
N ALA A 151 -8.19 12.69 -2.85
CA ALA A 151 -8.70 14.05 -3.05
C ALA A 151 -9.79 14.44 -2.02
N THR A 152 -10.63 13.48 -1.62
CA THR A 152 -11.71 13.66 -0.65
C THR A 152 -11.84 12.46 0.28
N GLY A 153 -12.58 12.60 1.38
CA GLY A 153 -12.96 11.49 2.26
C GLY A 153 -11.94 11.11 3.34
N ARG A 154 -10.72 11.68 3.35
CA ARG A 154 -9.71 11.44 4.40
C ARG A 154 -8.89 12.68 4.76
N ALA A 155 -8.53 12.79 6.04
CA ALA A 155 -7.56 13.76 6.54
C ALA A 155 -6.12 13.27 6.37
N VAL A 156 -5.15 14.19 6.35
CA VAL A 156 -3.72 13.84 6.40
C VAL A 156 -3.45 13.14 7.74
N LEU A 157 -2.61 12.10 7.73
CA LEU A 157 -2.31 11.21 8.88
C LEU A 157 -3.49 10.40 9.45
N SER A 158 -4.65 10.40 8.80
CA SER A 158 -5.73 9.46 9.17
C SER A 158 -5.32 8.01 8.89
N GLN A 159 -5.66 7.10 9.79
CA GLN A 159 -5.42 5.66 9.63
C GLN A 159 -6.61 4.97 8.93
N GLU A 160 -6.34 3.88 8.22
CA GLU A 160 -7.33 3.06 7.53
C GLU A 160 -6.95 1.61 7.74
N GLN A 161 -7.84 0.82 8.35
CA GLN A 161 -7.61 -0.61 8.56
C GLN A 161 -7.63 -1.35 7.21
N ASP A 162 -6.98 -2.51 7.19
CA ASP A 162 -7.00 -3.40 6.04
C ASP A 162 -8.42 -3.99 5.81
N GLY A 163 -8.68 -4.41 4.58
CA GLY A 163 -9.99 -4.92 4.22
C GLY A 163 -9.99 -5.63 2.87
N VAL A 164 -10.73 -6.73 2.81
CA VAL A 164 -10.96 -7.45 1.56
C VAL A 164 -12.00 -6.69 0.72
N LYS A 165 -11.75 -6.57 -0.58
CA LYS A 165 -12.74 -6.00 -1.50
C LYS A 165 -13.98 -6.90 -1.55
N SER A 166 -15.17 -6.28 -1.59
CA SER A 166 -16.43 -6.99 -1.77
C SER A 166 -16.37 -7.92 -2.99
N HIS A 167 -16.77 -9.18 -2.81
CA HIS A 167 -16.79 -10.21 -3.84
C HIS A 167 -17.84 -11.30 -3.51
N SER A 168 -18.08 -12.21 -4.45
CA SER A 168 -18.97 -13.37 -4.29
C SER A 168 -18.30 -14.65 -4.80
N HIS A 169 -18.90 -15.79 -4.44
CA HIS A 169 -18.48 -17.12 -4.90
C HIS A 169 -19.66 -17.82 -5.57
N THR A 170 -19.38 -18.68 -6.55
CA THR A 170 -20.35 -19.66 -7.03
C THR A 170 -20.27 -20.90 -6.15
N ALA A 171 -21.41 -21.52 -5.86
CA ALA A 171 -21.49 -22.74 -5.07
C ALA A 171 -22.45 -23.74 -5.72
N SER A 172 -22.18 -25.03 -5.58
CA SER A 172 -23.03 -26.12 -6.05
C SER A 172 -23.06 -27.25 -5.02
N ALA A 173 -24.15 -28.03 -5.02
CA ALA A 173 -24.29 -29.24 -4.21
C ALA A 173 -24.22 -30.47 -5.11
N THR A 174 -23.59 -31.54 -4.63
CA THR A 174 -23.55 -32.82 -5.34
C THR A 174 -24.92 -33.49 -5.32
N SER A 175 -25.33 -34.07 -6.45
CA SER A 175 -26.58 -34.83 -6.53
C SER A 175 -26.59 -35.99 -5.53
N THR A 176 -27.72 -36.18 -4.85
CA THR A 176 -27.94 -37.30 -3.93
C THR A 176 -29.18 -38.06 -4.38
N ASP A 177 -28.99 -39.32 -4.80
CA ASP A 177 -30.11 -40.20 -5.14
C ASP A 177 -30.65 -40.85 -3.87
N LEU A 178 -31.93 -40.60 -3.57
CA LEU A 178 -32.63 -41.23 -2.44
C LEU A 178 -33.26 -42.58 -2.81
N GLY A 179 -33.21 -42.97 -4.09
CA GLY A 179 -33.83 -44.17 -4.65
C GLY A 179 -35.37 -44.14 -4.64
N THR A 180 -35.98 -45.20 -5.15
CA THR A 180 -37.44 -45.39 -5.13
C THR A 180 -37.89 -45.99 -3.80
N LYS A 181 -38.90 -45.42 -3.16
CA LYS A 181 -39.52 -45.96 -1.93
C LYS A 181 -40.85 -46.62 -2.26
N THR A 182 -40.98 -47.90 -1.92
CA THR A 182 -42.21 -48.70 -2.10
C THR A 182 -42.67 -49.25 -0.74
N THR A 183 -43.98 -49.48 -0.61
CA THR A 183 -44.55 -50.17 0.56
C THR A 183 -44.27 -51.68 0.50
N SER A 184 -44.23 -52.37 1.66
CA SER A 184 -44.14 -53.83 1.70
C SER A 184 -45.33 -54.49 0.99
N SER A 185 -45.10 -55.56 0.22
CA SER A 185 -46.13 -56.33 -0.49
C SER A 185 -46.85 -57.33 0.44
N ASN A 186 -47.37 -56.84 1.56
CA ASN A 186 -48.12 -57.65 2.52
C ASN A 186 -49.63 -57.46 2.29
N GLY A 187 -50.42 -58.47 2.67
CA GLY A 187 -51.88 -58.41 2.56
C GLY A 187 -52.49 -59.37 1.54
N ASP A 188 -51.68 -60.19 0.86
CA ASP A 188 -52.18 -61.31 0.08
C ASP A 188 -52.84 -62.32 1.02
N HIS A 189 -54.15 -62.46 0.89
CA HIS A 189 -54.93 -63.49 1.55
C HIS A 189 -56.02 -63.97 0.60
N ALA A 190 -56.40 -65.24 0.73
CA ALA A 190 -57.48 -65.84 -0.02
C ALA A 190 -58.63 -66.15 0.93
N HIS A 191 -59.85 -65.94 0.47
CA HIS A 191 -61.04 -66.42 1.17
C HIS A 191 -61.49 -67.74 0.55
N THR A 192 -61.85 -68.70 1.39
CA THR A 192 -62.49 -69.95 0.97
C THR A 192 -63.93 -69.96 1.45
N TRP A 193 -64.80 -70.57 0.65
CA TRP A 193 -66.18 -70.83 1.03
C TRP A 193 -66.26 -72.23 1.65
N GLY A 194 -66.96 -72.37 2.77
CA GLY A 194 -67.20 -73.68 3.38
C GLY A 194 -68.07 -74.56 2.48
N SER A 195 -67.81 -75.87 2.48
CA SER A 195 -68.62 -76.86 1.75
C SER A 195 -70.07 -76.82 2.23
N ALA A 196 -70.99 -76.34 1.38
CA ALA A 196 -72.44 -76.21 1.59
C ALA A 196 -72.98 -74.85 2.08
N MET A 197 -72.78 -73.78 1.31
CA MET A 197 -73.59 -72.55 1.44
C MET A 197 -74.41 -72.29 0.17
N GLN A 198 -75.74 -72.13 0.33
CA GLN A 198 -76.69 -71.81 -0.73
C GLN A 198 -76.78 -70.28 -0.89
N LYS A 199 -76.68 -69.75 -2.11
CA LYS A 199 -76.85 -68.30 -2.36
C LYS A 199 -78.30 -67.91 -2.01
N GLN A 200 -78.48 -66.96 -1.09
CA GLN A 200 -79.81 -66.46 -0.75
C GLN A 200 -80.49 -65.86 -2.00
N GLY A 201 -81.64 -66.44 -2.38
CA GLY A 201 -82.48 -66.01 -3.50
C GLY A 201 -82.41 -66.85 -4.80
N GLY A 202 -81.78 -68.03 -4.80
CA GLY A 202 -81.84 -68.99 -5.92
C GLY A 202 -82.90 -70.06 -5.70
N SER A 203 -83.79 -70.28 -6.67
CA SER A 203 -84.85 -71.30 -6.67
C SER A 203 -84.30 -72.70 -6.38
N ASP A 204 -85.02 -73.42 -5.52
CA ASP A 204 -84.70 -74.71 -4.94
C ASP A 204 -84.23 -75.77 -5.93
N GLN A 205 -82.96 -76.20 -5.77
CA GLN A 205 -82.46 -77.53 -6.07
C GLN A 205 -81.31 -77.86 -5.09
N GLU A 206 -81.38 -79.04 -4.47
CA GLU A 206 -80.34 -79.58 -3.61
C GLU A 206 -79.08 -79.85 -4.46
N VAL A 207 -78.05 -79.01 -4.33
CA VAL A 207 -76.78 -79.23 -5.02
C VAL A 207 -76.04 -80.32 -4.26
N GLY A 208 -75.90 -81.51 -4.86
CA GLY A 208 -75.19 -82.65 -4.27
C GLY A 208 -73.78 -82.26 -3.79
N SER A 209 -73.37 -82.79 -2.63
CA SER A 209 -72.05 -82.54 -2.03
C SER A 209 -70.93 -82.71 -3.05
N ASN A 210 -70.28 -81.60 -3.42
CA ASN A 210 -69.05 -81.62 -4.18
C ASN A 210 -67.88 -81.71 -3.19
N SER A 211 -67.23 -82.86 -3.12
CA SER A 211 -66.11 -83.16 -2.22
C SER A 211 -64.77 -82.58 -2.69
N GLY A 212 -64.75 -81.81 -3.79
CA GLY A 212 -63.54 -81.15 -4.28
C GLY A 212 -63.23 -79.87 -3.49
N ASN A 213 -61.99 -79.76 -2.98
CA ASN A 213 -61.45 -78.62 -2.21
C ASN A 213 -61.41 -77.25 -2.96
N ASN A 214 -62.14 -77.08 -4.07
CA ASN A 214 -61.98 -75.95 -4.98
C ASN A 214 -63.29 -75.31 -5.46
N PHE A 215 -64.41 -75.53 -4.76
CA PHE A 215 -65.67 -74.87 -5.06
C PHE A 215 -65.63 -73.41 -4.58
N GLY A 216 -65.61 -72.45 -5.51
CA GLY A 216 -65.71 -71.01 -5.21
C GLY A 216 -64.42 -70.34 -4.70
N THR A 217 -63.23 -70.81 -5.10
CA THR A 217 -61.98 -70.09 -4.81
C THR A 217 -61.87 -68.81 -5.65
N THR A 218 -61.69 -67.65 -5.03
CA THR A 218 -61.27 -66.45 -5.75
C THR A 218 -59.76 -66.47 -5.96
N SER A 219 -59.26 -66.18 -7.17
CA SER A 219 -57.81 -65.99 -7.36
C SER A 219 -57.33 -64.78 -6.59
N THR A 220 -56.12 -64.84 -6.03
CA THR A 220 -55.47 -63.66 -5.44
C THR A 220 -55.35 -62.58 -6.52
N ALA A 221 -55.86 -61.37 -6.26
CA ALA A 221 -55.52 -60.22 -7.08
C ALA A 221 -54.05 -59.92 -6.73
N GLY A 222 -53.14 -60.40 -7.58
CA GLY A 222 -51.70 -60.50 -7.26
C GLY A 222 -51.10 -59.23 -6.66
N ALA A 223 -49.95 -59.39 -6.00
CA ALA A 223 -49.28 -58.33 -5.26
C ALA A 223 -49.28 -56.97 -5.99
N HIS A 224 -49.72 -55.93 -5.28
CA HIS A 224 -49.73 -54.55 -5.77
C HIS A 224 -48.85 -53.66 -4.88
N THR A 225 -48.36 -52.57 -5.45
CA THR A 225 -47.50 -51.60 -4.77
C THR A 225 -48.07 -50.20 -4.88
N HIS A 226 -47.85 -49.38 -3.86
CA HIS A 226 -48.19 -47.95 -3.85
C HIS A 226 -46.93 -47.10 -4.02
N THR A 227 -47.09 -45.89 -4.56
CA THR A 227 -46.05 -44.86 -4.60
C THR A 227 -46.27 -43.84 -3.48
N LEU A 228 -45.16 -43.34 -2.91
CA LEU A 228 -45.19 -42.33 -1.84
C LEU A 228 -44.51 -41.03 -2.31
N ALA A 229 -45.21 -39.90 -2.16
CA ALA A 229 -44.64 -38.57 -2.41
C ALA A 229 -43.80 -38.10 -1.21
N LEU A 230 -42.53 -37.74 -1.45
CA LEU A 230 -41.60 -37.33 -0.39
C LEU A 230 -41.66 -35.82 -0.03
N GLY A 231 -42.21 -34.99 -0.93
CA GLY A 231 -42.35 -33.54 -0.70
C GLY A 231 -41.06 -32.72 -0.88
N ALA A 232 -41.16 -31.42 -0.63
CA ALA A 232 -40.03 -30.49 -0.68
C ALA A 232 -39.24 -30.51 0.64
N HIS A 233 -37.94 -30.28 0.55
CA HIS A 233 -37.07 -30.10 1.72
C HIS A 233 -36.01 -29.02 1.45
N SER A 234 -35.24 -28.64 2.47
CA SER A 234 -34.21 -27.60 2.39
C SER A 234 -32.94 -28.02 3.13
N HIS A 235 -31.83 -27.34 2.80
CA HIS A 235 -30.53 -27.56 3.43
C HIS A 235 -30.02 -26.24 4.01
N ILE A 236 -29.26 -26.33 5.09
CA ILE A 236 -28.47 -25.21 5.61
C ILE A 236 -27.08 -25.33 5.01
N ILE A 237 -26.58 -24.24 4.42
CA ILE A 237 -25.22 -24.15 3.92
C ILE A 237 -24.43 -23.22 4.84
N THR A 238 -23.33 -23.72 5.38
CA THR A 238 -22.38 -22.96 6.18
C THR A 238 -21.10 -22.76 5.37
N VAL A 239 -20.62 -21.52 5.30
CA VAL A 239 -19.32 -21.17 4.72
C VAL A 239 -18.42 -20.72 5.86
N ASP A 240 -17.39 -21.51 6.16
CA ASP A 240 -16.44 -21.20 7.22
C ASP A 240 -15.53 -20.04 6.82
N ALA A 241 -15.01 -19.32 7.82
CA ALA A 241 -14.08 -18.22 7.60
C ALA A 241 -12.76 -18.74 6.99
N ALA A 242 -12.24 -18.02 6.00
CA ALA A 242 -10.97 -18.32 5.35
C ALA A 242 -10.12 -17.05 5.21
N GLY A 243 -8.86 -17.11 5.66
CA GLY A 243 -7.92 -16.00 5.57
C GLY A 243 -6.89 -15.98 6.69
N ASN A 244 -6.04 -14.97 6.65
CA ASN A 244 -5.06 -14.66 7.70
C ASN A 244 -5.62 -13.58 8.64
N ALA A 245 -4.88 -13.25 9.70
CA ALA A 245 -5.23 -12.17 10.62
C ALA A 245 -5.21 -10.77 9.96
N GLU A 246 -4.40 -10.58 8.92
CA GLU A 246 -4.28 -9.32 8.15
C GLU A 246 -4.38 -9.59 6.65
N ASN A 247 -4.97 -8.64 5.92
CA ASN A 247 -5.02 -8.62 4.47
C ASN A 247 -3.77 -7.92 3.90
N THR A 248 -2.77 -8.72 3.55
CA THR A 248 -1.46 -8.25 3.11
C THR A 248 -1.25 -8.28 1.60
N VAL A 249 -0.39 -7.40 1.10
CA VAL A 249 0.28 -7.56 -0.20
C VAL A 249 1.74 -8.01 0.03
N LYS A 250 2.44 -8.49 -1.00
CA LYS A 250 3.89 -8.74 -0.89
C LYS A 250 4.59 -7.46 -0.42
N ASN A 251 5.34 -7.55 0.67
CA ASN A 251 6.01 -6.42 1.30
C ASN A 251 7.38 -6.84 1.85
N ILE A 252 8.22 -5.85 2.13
CA ILE A 252 9.52 -6.01 2.81
C ILE A 252 9.52 -5.04 4.00
N ALA A 253 9.92 -5.53 5.17
CA ALA A 253 9.99 -4.72 6.37
C ALA A 253 11.17 -3.74 6.33
N PHE A 254 10.87 -2.47 6.57
CA PHE A 254 11.83 -1.40 6.83
C PHE A 254 11.39 -0.66 8.09
N ASN A 255 12.34 -0.13 8.84
CA ASN A 255 12.02 0.78 9.93
C ASN A 255 11.68 2.16 9.36
N TYR A 256 10.57 2.77 9.78
CA TYR A 256 10.33 4.17 9.48
C TYR A 256 11.10 5.05 10.46
N ILE A 257 11.98 5.90 9.92
CA ILE A 257 12.67 6.95 10.67
C ILE A 257 12.26 8.32 10.14
N VAL A 258 12.48 9.35 10.96
CA VAL A 258 12.20 10.74 10.60
C VAL A 258 13.37 11.63 11.00
N ARG A 259 13.71 12.60 10.15
CA ARG A 259 14.70 13.63 10.46
C ARG A 259 14.09 14.65 11.43
N LEU A 260 14.84 15.02 12.48
CA LEU A 260 14.39 15.89 13.57
C LEU A 260 14.66 17.37 13.33
N ALA A 261 15.82 17.70 12.75
CA ALA A 261 16.29 19.07 12.51
C ALA A 261 16.97 19.21 11.15
#